data_AF-A0A1F8SWS1-F1
#
_entry.id   AF-A0A1F8SWS1-F1
#
_cell.length_a   1.000
_cell.length_b   1.000
_cell.length_c   1.000
_cell.angle_alpha   90.00
_cell.angle_beta   90.00
_cell.angle_gamma   90.00
#
_symmetry.space_group_name_H-M   'P 1'
#
loop_
_entity.id
_entity.type
_entity.pdbx_description
1 polymer ?
#
loop_
_entity_poly.entity_id
_entity_poly.type
_entity_poly.pdbx_seq_one_letter_code
_entity_poly.pdbx_strand_id
1 'polypeptide(L)'
;ATILLGPWAAMLVLTCVISIQALIFQDGGLLVMGANILNMGVVGVAVSYMVYKSTLRLAKGHSWGIFAGGLAAAWFSVEVSALGTALELALSGTSPANIAIPAMGGIHALIGIGEGLITVGALAFLHSSRSGLLKTNHATPVRGNLVWVIGLIIALLLAIASPWASGHPDGLMSVARQYGFLSSEQNPIFTLLPHYLIPGVKDKTLATILAAIFGTLVVFIAVLGVAYSRHHQKNSEKDQQD
;
A
#
# COMPACT_ATOMS: atom_id res chain seq x y z
N ALA A 1 -3.25 -2.67 6.44
CA ALA A 1 -2.33 -2.51 7.61
C ALA A 1 -3.05 -1.97 8.85
N THR A 2 -3.79 -0.86 8.74
CA THR A 2 -4.46 -0.16 9.85
C THR A 2 -5.30 -1.06 10.76
N ILE A 3 -6.11 -1.94 10.19
CA ILE A 3 -7.00 -2.84 10.96
C ILE A 3 -6.20 -3.86 11.80
N LEU A 4 -5.04 -4.30 11.31
CA LEU A 4 -4.26 -5.38 11.94
C LEU A 4 -3.19 -4.86 12.90
N LEU A 5 -2.58 -3.72 12.58
CA LEU A 5 -1.41 -3.19 13.31
C LEU A 5 -1.73 -1.91 14.10
N GLY A 6 -2.91 -1.32 13.88
CA GLY A 6 -3.26 0.02 14.35
C GLY A 6 -2.71 1.13 13.44
N PRO A 7 -3.16 2.38 13.66
CA PRO A 7 -2.88 3.50 12.76
C PRO A 7 -1.39 3.91 12.76
N TRP A 8 -0.76 4.02 13.93
CA TRP A 8 0.63 4.46 14.04
C TRP A 8 1.61 3.53 13.31
N ALA A 9 1.49 2.23 13.55
CA ALA A 9 2.32 1.23 12.87
C ALA A 9 2.01 1.19 11.37
N ALA A 10 0.74 1.34 10.97
CA ALA A 10 0.37 1.40 9.56
C ALA A 10 0.95 2.60 8.83
N MET A 11 1.01 3.79 9.46
CA MET A 11 1.65 4.98 8.88
C MET A 11 3.13 4.73 8.60
N LEU A 12 3.86 4.12 9.54
CA LEU A 12 5.27 3.78 9.35
C LEU A 12 5.45 2.75 8.23
N VAL A 13 4.62 1.71 8.21
CA VAL A 13 4.66 0.69 7.15
C VAL A 13 4.43 1.30 5.78
N LEU A 14 3.38 2.12 5.62
CA LEU A 14 3.11 2.76 4.32
C LEU A 14 4.17 3.78 3.94
N THR A 15 4.74 4.50 4.90
CA THR A 15 5.89 5.39 4.64
C THR A 15 7.06 4.60 4.05
N CYS A 16 7.40 3.44 4.62
CA CYS A 16 8.44 2.57 4.07
C CYS A 16 8.09 2.06 2.66
N VAL A 17 6.85 1.63 2.44
CA VAL A 17 6.39 1.13 1.13
C VAL A 17 6.50 2.23 0.06
N ILE A 18 5.97 3.42 0.34
CA ILE A 18 5.99 4.57 -0.58
C ILE A 18 7.43 5.03 -0.83
N SER A 19 8.29 5.00 0.20
CA SER A 19 9.71 5.33 0.04
C SER A 19 10.42 4.36 -0.91
N ILE A 20 10.14 3.05 -0.80
CA ILE A 20 10.71 2.05 -1.70
C ILE A 20 10.19 2.24 -3.13
N GLN A 21 8.89 2.54 -3.30
CA GLN A 21 8.29 2.85 -4.60
C GLN A 21 8.99 4.05 -5.27
N ALA A 22 9.20 5.13 -4.53
CA ALA A 22 9.85 6.34 -5.05
C ALA A 22 11.36 6.17 -5.26
N LEU A 23 12.08 5.50 -4.35
CA LEU A 23 13.54 5.39 -4.41
C LEU A 23 14.03 4.33 -5.40
N ILE A 24 13.40 3.16 -5.44
CA ILE A 24 13.87 2.03 -6.26
C ILE A 24 13.18 2.04 -7.63
N PHE A 25 11.85 2.09 -7.63
CA PHE A 25 11.02 1.98 -8.84
C PHE A 25 10.74 3.33 -9.50
N GLN A 26 11.07 4.42 -8.80
CA GLN A 26 10.83 5.78 -9.25
C GLN A 26 9.38 6.02 -9.65
N ASP A 27 8.49 5.27 -9.00
CA ASP A 27 7.06 5.32 -9.19
C ASP A 27 6.50 6.37 -8.23
N GLY A 28 5.83 7.39 -8.78
CA GLY A 28 5.32 8.53 -8.02
C GLY A 28 6.32 9.67 -7.73
N GLY A 29 7.59 9.56 -8.14
CA GLY A 29 8.58 10.64 -8.12
C GLY A 29 9.18 11.00 -6.75
N LEU A 30 10.49 11.30 -6.72
CA LEU A 30 11.22 11.60 -5.48
C LEU A 30 10.78 12.90 -4.81
N LEU A 31 10.52 13.94 -5.59
CA LEU A 31 10.12 15.25 -5.09
C LEU A 31 8.70 15.24 -4.52
N VAL A 32 7.81 14.42 -5.10
CA VAL A 32 6.39 14.31 -4.71
C VAL A 32 6.21 13.27 -3.60
N MET A 33 7.25 12.51 -3.24
CA MET A 33 7.21 11.48 -2.19
C MET A 33 6.61 11.98 -0.87
N GLY A 34 6.88 13.23 -0.47
CA GLY A 34 6.28 13.83 0.72
C GLY A 34 4.75 13.93 0.66
N ALA A 35 4.22 14.40 -0.47
CA ALA A 35 2.79 14.48 -0.73
C ALA A 35 2.15 13.08 -0.81
N ASN A 36 2.84 12.13 -1.45
CA ASN A 36 2.38 10.73 -1.51
C ASN A 36 2.30 10.09 -0.10
N ILE A 37 3.31 10.30 0.74
CA ILE A 37 3.30 9.85 2.15
C ILE A 37 2.17 10.53 2.92
N LEU A 38 1.93 11.83 2.72
CA LEU A 38 0.84 12.53 3.39
C LEU A 38 -0.52 11.94 3.00
N ASN A 39 -0.82 11.82 1.72
CA ASN A 39 -2.12 11.34 1.24
C ASN A 39 -2.35 9.87 1.58
N MET A 40 -1.47 8.97 1.14
CA MET A 40 -1.70 7.53 1.28
C MET A 40 -1.24 7.00 2.64
N GLY A 41 -0.10 7.49 3.12
CA GLY A 41 0.53 7.00 4.35
C GLY A 41 -0.11 7.55 5.63
N VAL A 42 -0.55 8.81 5.64
CA VAL A 42 -1.10 9.47 6.83
C VAL A 42 -2.61 9.62 6.73
N VAL A 43 -3.11 10.36 5.73
CA VAL A 43 -4.54 10.66 5.59
C VAL A 43 -5.34 9.39 5.34
N GLY A 44 -4.93 8.56 4.36
CA GLY A 44 -5.59 7.28 4.08
C GLY A 44 -5.67 6.38 5.32
N VAL A 45 -4.58 6.27 6.08
CA VAL A 45 -4.56 5.49 7.33
C VAL A 45 -5.51 6.06 8.38
N ALA A 46 -5.52 7.39 8.57
CA ALA A 46 -6.40 8.05 9.52
C ALA A 46 -7.88 7.84 9.15
N VAL A 47 -8.23 8.02 7.88
CA VAL A 47 -9.58 7.79 7.35
C VAL A 47 -9.99 6.34 7.53
N SER A 48 -9.15 5.40 7.12
CA SER A 48 -9.37 3.95 7.29
C SER A 48 -9.66 3.62 8.76
N TYR A 49 -8.86 4.15 9.69
CA TYR A 49 -9.04 3.92 11.13
C TYR A 49 -10.37 4.48 11.64
N MET A 50 -10.68 5.74 11.29
CA MET A 50 -11.90 6.42 11.72
C MET A 50 -13.15 5.72 11.20
N VAL A 51 -13.18 5.37 9.91
CA VAL A 51 -14.29 4.66 9.28
C VAL A 51 -14.47 3.29 9.91
N TYR A 52 -13.39 2.51 10.03
CA TYR A 52 -13.46 1.17 10.61
C TYR A 52 -14.00 1.18 12.04
N LYS A 53 -13.48 2.07 12.89
CA LYS A 53 -13.93 2.21 14.29
C LYS A 53 -15.37 2.69 14.38
N SER A 54 -15.80 3.59 13.50
CA SER A 54 -17.18 4.09 13.47
C SER A 54 -18.14 2.98 13.05
N THR A 55 -17.81 2.22 12.01
CA THR A 55 -18.65 1.09 11.58
C THR A 55 -18.74 0.00 12.64
N LEU A 56 -17.64 -0.32 13.33
CA LEU A 56 -17.67 -1.27 14.46
C LEU A 56 -18.56 -0.80 15.61
N ARG A 57 -18.55 0.50 15.93
CA ARG A 57 -19.44 1.09 16.94
C ARG A 57 -20.90 0.97 16.52
N LEU A 58 -21.22 1.26 15.26
CA LEU A 58 -22.58 1.14 14.72
C LEU A 58 -23.06 -0.31 14.67
N ALA A 59 -22.16 -1.25 14.39
CA ALA A 59 -22.47 -2.67 14.35
C ALA A 59 -22.72 -3.29 15.72
N LYS A 60 -22.46 -2.58 16.84
CA LYS A 60 -22.75 -3.03 18.23
C LYS A 60 -22.31 -4.48 18.52
N GLY A 61 -21.16 -4.90 17.99
CA GLY A 61 -20.60 -6.24 18.21
C GLY A 61 -21.07 -7.34 17.24
N HIS A 62 -21.92 -7.02 16.25
CA HIS A 62 -22.28 -7.98 15.21
C HIS A 62 -21.10 -8.26 14.26
N SER A 63 -20.98 -9.52 13.82
CA SER A 63 -19.89 -9.98 12.94
C SER A 63 -19.86 -9.29 11.58
N TRP A 64 -21.01 -8.83 11.06
CA TRP A 64 -21.07 -8.08 9.80
C TRP A 64 -20.26 -6.77 9.86
N GLY A 65 -20.10 -6.18 11.05
CA GLY A 65 -19.35 -4.94 11.24
C GLY A 65 -17.86 -5.07 10.88
N ILE A 66 -17.29 -6.28 10.99
CA ILE A 66 -15.90 -6.53 10.59
C ILE A 66 -15.76 -6.42 9.08
N PHE A 67 -16.67 -7.03 8.32
CA PHE A 67 -16.62 -7.09 6.86
C PHE A 67 -17.06 -5.76 6.23
N ALA A 68 -18.21 -5.23 6.63
CA ALA A 68 -18.70 -3.95 6.13
C ALA A 68 -17.77 -2.80 6.55
N GLY A 69 -17.23 -2.86 7.77
CA GLY A 69 -16.23 -1.90 8.24
C GLY A 69 -14.95 -1.98 7.41
N GLY A 70 -14.46 -3.18 7.10
CA GLY A 70 -13.28 -3.37 6.27
C GLY A 70 -13.45 -2.85 4.85
N LEU A 71 -14.58 -3.18 4.21
CA LEU A 71 -14.94 -2.68 2.88
C LEU A 71 -14.98 -1.14 2.86
N ALA A 72 -15.74 -0.54 3.77
CA ALA A 72 -15.90 0.90 3.86
C ALA A 72 -14.55 1.59 4.16
N ALA A 73 -13.78 1.07 5.11
CA ALA A 73 -12.50 1.65 5.48
C ALA A 73 -11.49 1.65 4.33
N ALA A 74 -11.45 0.59 3.52
CA ALA A 74 -10.61 0.52 2.33
C ALA A 74 -11.09 1.50 1.26
N TRP A 75 -12.39 1.50 0.94
CA TRP A 75 -12.97 2.37 -0.08
C TRP A 75 -12.76 3.86 0.23
N PHE A 76 -13.16 4.30 1.43
CA PHE A 76 -12.98 5.70 1.84
C PHE A 76 -11.52 6.11 1.98
N SER A 77 -10.63 5.19 2.39
CA SER A 77 -9.19 5.46 2.44
C SER A 77 -8.65 5.80 1.06
N VAL A 78 -8.98 4.99 0.05
CA VAL A 78 -8.54 5.20 -1.34
C VAL A 78 -9.13 6.50 -1.89
N GLU A 79 -10.44 6.70 -1.72
CA GLU A 79 -11.15 7.87 -2.26
C GLU A 79 -10.64 9.18 -1.67
N VAL A 80 -10.51 9.28 -0.34
CA VAL A 80 -10.02 10.51 0.29
C VAL A 80 -8.55 10.77 -0.05
N SER A 81 -7.72 9.73 -0.18
CA SER A 81 -6.33 9.89 -0.61
C SER A 81 -6.25 10.43 -2.04
N ALA A 82 -7.07 9.90 -2.95
CA ALA A 82 -7.11 10.33 -4.35
C ALA A 82 -7.60 11.78 -4.50
N LEU A 83 -8.63 12.16 -3.74
CA LEU A 83 -9.13 13.54 -3.70
C LEU A 83 -8.11 14.50 -3.07
N GLY A 84 -7.35 14.05 -2.07
CA GLY A 84 -6.22 14.78 -1.51
C GLY A 84 -5.15 15.08 -2.57
N THR A 85 -4.70 14.06 -3.30
CA THR A 85 -3.76 14.23 -4.42
C THR A 85 -4.32 15.17 -5.50
N ALA A 86 -5.60 15.05 -5.84
CA ALA A 86 -6.23 15.92 -6.84
C ALA A 86 -6.26 17.39 -6.40
N LEU A 87 -6.52 17.64 -5.11
CA LEU A 87 -6.51 18.97 -4.53
C LEU A 87 -5.09 19.55 -4.53
N GLU A 88 -4.09 18.77 -4.14
CA GLU A 88 -2.68 19.19 -4.18
C GLU A 88 -2.23 19.54 -5.60
N LEU A 89 -2.64 18.74 -6.60
CA LEU A 89 -2.35 19.00 -8.01
C LEU A 89 -2.99 20.30 -8.53
N ALA A 90 -4.18 20.63 -8.00
CA ALA A 90 -4.84 21.90 -8.27
C ALA A 90 -4.16 23.08 -7.58
N LEU A 91 -3.76 22.91 -6.32
CA LEU A 91 -3.07 23.94 -5.55
C LEU A 91 -1.65 24.19 -6.07
N SER A 92 -0.98 23.19 -6.64
CA SER A 92 0.34 23.35 -7.28
C SER A 92 0.27 24.07 -8.64
N GLY A 93 -0.93 24.25 -9.20
CA GLY A 93 -1.13 24.79 -10.54
C GLY A 93 -0.79 23.82 -11.67
N THR A 94 -0.52 22.55 -11.36
CA THR A 94 -0.17 21.52 -12.36
C THR A 94 -1.39 21.02 -13.13
N SER A 95 -2.55 20.90 -12.48
CA SER A 95 -3.80 20.51 -13.14
C SER A 95 -5.02 21.19 -12.53
N PRO A 96 -5.93 21.78 -13.32
CA PRO A 96 -7.13 22.45 -12.80
C PRO A 96 -8.04 21.53 -11.96
N ALA A 97 -8.60 22.04 -10.87
CA ALA A 97 -9.45 21.27 -9.95
C ALA A 97 -10.67 20.62 -10.64
N ASN A 98 -11.28 21.30 -11.62
CA ASN A 98 -12.43 20.79 -12.37
C ASN A 98 -12.09 19.59 -13.27
N ILE A 99 -10.80 19.31 -13.50
CA ILE A 99 -10.31 18.16 -14.25
C ILE A 99 -9.73 17.12 -13.29
N ALA A 100 -8.84 17.55 -12.39
CA ALA A 100 -8.14 16.66 -11.46
C ALA A 100 -9.10 15.93 -10.52
N ILE A 101 -10.07 16.63 -9.91
CA ILE A 101 -10.98 16.05 -8.91
C ILE A 101 -11.89 14.98 -9.52
N PRO A 102 -12.66 15.25 -10.61
CA PRO A 102 -13.53 14.24 -11.18
C PRO A 102 -12.76 13.02 -11.72
N ALA A 103 -11.57 13.24 -12.27
CA ALA A 103 -10.83 12.15 -12.87
C ALA A 103 -10.12 11.28 -11.83
N MET A 104 -9.49 11.88 -10.82
CA MET A 104 -8.91 11.13 -9.70
C MET A 104 -10.00 10.44 -8.88
N GLY A 105 -11.03 11.15 -8.44
CA GLY A 105 -12.12 10.55 -7.67
C GLY A 105 -12.87 9.46 -8.47
N GLY A 106 -13.18 9.71 -9.74
CA GLY A 106 -13.95 8.77 -10.56
C GLY A 106 -13.28 7.40 -10.73
N ILE A 107 -12.00 7.36 -11.13
CA ILE A 107 -11.30 6.08 -11.27
C ILE A 107 -11.02 5.43 -9.92
N HIS A 108 -10.68 6.23 -8.90
CA HIS A 108 -10.31 5.71 -7.59
C HIS A 108 -11.52 5.21 -6.80
N ALA A 109 -12.72 5.67 -7.12
CA ALA A 109 -13.95 5.07 -6.61
C ALA A 109 -14.10 3.61 -7.07
N LEU A 110 -13.71 3.29 -8.31
CA LEU A 110 -13.71 1.91 -8.83
C LEU A 110 -12.56 1.09 -8.24
N ILE A 111 -11.35 1.65 -8.18
CA ILE A 111 -10.19 1.00 -7.55
C ILE A 111 -10.47 0.70 -6.08
N GLY A 112 -11.10 1.63 -5.36
CA GLY A 112 -11.48 1.50 -3.97
C GLY A 112 -12.45 0.34 -3.74
N ILE A 113 -13.31 0.00 -4.71
CA ILE A 113 -14.17 -1.19 -4.62
C ILE A 113 -13.31 -2.45 -4.68
N GLY A 114 -12.35 -2.50 -5.61
CA GLY A 114 -11.37 -3.59 -5.71
C GLY A 114 -10.59 -3.78 -4.40
N GLU A 115 -10.03 -2.70 -3.86
CA GLU A 115 -9.32 -2.70 -2.58
C GLU A 115 -10.21 -3.11 -1.39
N GLY A 116 -11.48 -2.68 -1.42
CA GLY A 116 -12.49 -3.12 -0.46
C GLY A 116 -12.71 -4.62 -0.50
N LEU A 117 -12.87 -5.20 -1.69
CA LEU A 117 -13.05 -6.65 -1.86
C LEU A 117 -11.82 -7.45 -1.45
N ILE A 118 -10.62 -6.98 -1.81
CA ILE A 118 -9.34 -7.59 -1.38
C ILE A 118 -9.24 -7.54 0.16
N THR A 119 -9.56 -6.40 0.76
CA THR A 119 -9.54 -6.23 2.23
C THR A 119 -10.54 -7.15 2.92
N VAL A 120 -11.77 -7.26 2.40
CA VAL A 120 -12.78 -8.19 2.93
C VAL A 120 -12.32 -9.63 2.78
N GLY A 121 -11.74 -10.02 1.65
CA GLY A 121 -11.18 -11.36 1.44
C GLY A 121 -10.07 -11.69 2.46
N ALA A 122 -9.15 -10.76 2.69
CA ALA A 122 -8.12 -10.90 3.71
C ALA A 122 -8.71 -11.02 5.13
N LEU A 123 -9.71 -10.20 5.45
CA LEU A 123 -10.41 -10.29 6.74
C LEU A 123 -11.18 -11.59 6.90
N ALA A 124 -11.81 -12.11 5.84
CA ALA A 124 -12.51 -13.39 5.85
C ALA A 124 -11.54 -14.55 6.09
N PHE A 125 -10.40 -14.56 5.39
CA PHE A 125 -9.34 -15.54 5.62
C PHE A 125 -8.80 -15.49 7.06
N LEU A 126 -8.59 -14.28 7.60
CA LEU A 126 -8.15 -14.12 8.98
C LEU A 126 -9.23 -14.54 9.99
N HIS A 127 -10.49 -14.24 9.72
CA HIS A 127 -11.60 -14.62 10.58
C HIS A 127 -11.79 -16.14 10.64
N SER A 128 -11.64 -16.84 9.50
CA SER A 128 -11.75 -18.30 9.42
C SER A 128 -10.53 -19.02 10.00
N SER A 129 -9.32 -18.50 9.75
CA SER A 129 -8.08 -19.13 10.21
C SER A 129 -7.75 -18.79 11.67
N ARG A 130 -8.20 -17.62 12.16
CA ARG A 130 -7.81 -17.05 13.45
C ARG A 130 -8.89 -16.14 14.04
N SER A 131 -10.02 -16.72 14.43
CA SER A 131 -11.12 -15.99 15.10
C SER A 131 -10.68 -15.21 16.35
N GLY A 132 -9.56 -15.58 16.99
CA GLY A 132 -8.96 -14.90 18.14
C GLY A 132 -8.22 -13.59 17.83
N LEU A 133 -7.64 -13.39 16.64
CA LEU A 133 -6.87 -12.17 16.30
C LEU A 133 -7.74 -10.90 16.23
N LEU A 134 -9.02 -11.08 15.91
CA LEU A 134 -9.98 -9.97 15.75
C LEU A 134 -10.71 -9.65 17.06
N LYS A 135 -10.60 -10.50 18.08
CA LYS A 135 -11.37 -10.39 19.34
C LYS A 135 -10.53 -10.03 20.57
N THR A 136 -9.21 -10.23 20.54
CA THR A 136 -8.33 -9.90 21.68
C THR A 136 -7.09 -9.14 21.22
N ASN A 137 -6.77 -8.04 21.92
CA ASN A 137 -5.56 -7.20 21.74
C ASN A 137 -4.25 -7.94 22.13
N HIS A 138 -4.31 -9.27 22.28
CA HIS A 138 -3.20 -10.15 22.60
C HIS A 138 -3.12 -11.24 21.52
N ALA A 139 -2.80 -10.79 20.31
CA ALA A 139 -2.34 -11.68 19.26
C ALA A 139 -1.05 -12.36 19.72
N THR A 140 -1.10 -13.67 20.02
CA THR A 140 0.13 -14.45 20.13
C THR A 140 0.81 -14.43 18.75
N PRO A 141 2.06 -13.94 18.64
CA PRO A 141 2.73 -13.82 17.35
C PRO A 141 2.85 -15.21 16.73
N VAL A 142 2.48 -15.32 15.45
CA VAL A 142 2.64 -16.56 14.70
C VAL A 142 4.13 -16.79 14.49
N ARG A 143 4.74 -17.60 15.35
CA ARG A 143 6.11 -18.07 15.14
C ARG A 143 6.03 -19.37 14.34
N GLY A 144 6.40 -19.29 13.07
CA GLY A 144 6.56 -20.48 12.23
C GLY A 144 7.13 -20.11 10.87
N ASN A 145 8.27 -20.72 10.52
CA ASN A 145 8.95 -20.51 9.23
C ASN A 145 8.00 -20.80 8.05
N LEU A 146 7.05 -21.71 8.23
CA LEU A 146 6.05 -22.06 7.22
C LEU A 146 5.17 -20.88 6.80
N VAL A 147 4.78 -19.98 7.73
CA VAL A 147 3.93 -18.82 7.40
C VAL A 147 4.71 -17.81 6.58
N TRP A 148 5.99 -17.60 6.88
CA TRP A 148 6.87 -16.75 6.10
C TRP A 148 7.08 -17.30 4.69
N VAL A 149 7.27 -18.62 4.56
CA VAL A 149 7.44 -19.28 3.26
C VAL A 149 6.16 -19.21 2.42
N ILE A 150 5.00 -19.55 3.00
CA ILE A 150 3.72 -19.47 2.29
C ILE A 150 3.42 -18.03 1.87
N GLY A 151 3.63 -17.06 2.76
CA GLY A 151 3.45 -15.64 2.45
C GLY A 151 4.35 -15.18 1.30
N LEU A 152 5.62 -15.58 1.30
CA LEU A 152 6.56 -15.28 0.22
C LEU A 152 6.14 -15.93 -1.10
N ILE A 153 5.71 -17.20 -1.08
CA ILE A 153 5.24 -17.90 -2.29
C ILE A 153 4.04 -17.17 -2.88
N ILE A 154 3.04 -16.80 -2.06
CA ILE A 154 1.86 -16.06 -2.53
C ILE A 154 2.28 -14.71 -3.14
N ALA A 155 3.18 -13.97 -2.46
CA ALA A 155 3.66 -12.69 -2.97
C ALA A 155 4.39 -12.82 -4.31
N LEU A 156 5.23 -13.85 -4.47
CA LEU A 156 5.93 -14.14 -5.73
C LEU A 156 4.98 -14.56 -6.85
N LEU A 157 3.97 -15.38 -6.55
CA LEU A 157 2.95 -15.75 -7.53
C LEU A 157 2.16 -14.53 -8.01
N LEU A 158 1.80 -13.62 -7.11
CA LEU A 158 1.16 -12.35 -7.46
C LEU A 158 2.10 -11.44 -8.28
N ALA A 159 3.39 -11.38 -7.94
CA ALA A 159 4.39 -10.64 -8.72
C ALA A 159 4.50 -11.18 -10.16
N ILE A 160 4.52 -12.51 -10.33
CA ILE A 160 4.56 -13.15 -11.65
C ILE A 160 3.24 -12.92 -12.41
N ALA A 161 2.11 -12.92 -11.72
CA ALA A 161 0.80 -12.67 -12.33
C ALA A 161 0.55 -11.18 -12.65
N SER A 162 1.38 -10.27 -12.14
CA SER A 162 1.19 -8.81 -12.28
C SER A 162 1.03 -8.31 -13.72
N PRO A 163 1.66 -8.88 -14.77
CA PRO A 163 1.44 -8.40 -16.14
C PRO A 163 0.06 -8.74 -16.70
N TRP A 164 -0.72 -9.60 -16.03
CA TRP A 164 -2.13 -9.81 -16.37
C TRP A 164 -3.04 -8.72 -15.79
N ALA A 165 -2.49 -7.79 -15.01
CA ALA A 165 -3.18 -6.55 -14.69
C ALA A 165 -3.33 -5.68 -15.95
N SER A 166 -4.24 -4.69 -15.89
CA SER A 166 -4.51 -3.81 -17.02
C SER A 166 -3.25 -3.08 -17.48
N GLY A 167 -2.95 -3.15 -18.79
CA GLY A 167 -1.87 -2.37 -19.42
C GLY A 167 -2.27 -0.92 -19.78
N HIS A 168 -3.48 -0.48 -19.39
CA HIS A 168 -3.94 0.88 -19.63
C HIS A 168 -3.29 1.87 -18.65
N PRO A 169 -3.08 3.14 -19.04
CA PRO A 169 -2.61 4.16 -18.10
C PRO A 169 -3.58 4.26 -16.93
N ASP A 170 -3.04 4.48 -15.73
CA ASP A 170 -3.85 4.79 -14.57
C ASP A 170 -4.62 6.11 -14.79
N GLY A 171 -5.61 6.41 -13.96
CA GLY A 171 -6.45 7.58 -14.23
C GLY A 171 -5.68 8.89 -14.17
N LEU A 172 -4.63 9.00 -13.35
CA LEU A 172 -3.76 10.17 -13.33
C LEU A 172 -3.01 10.31 -14.66
N MET A 173 -2.32 9.27 -15.14
CA MET A 173 -1.62 9.31 -16.43
C MET A 173 -2.56 9.51 -17.62
N SER A 174 -3.76 8.93 -17.57
CA SER A 174 -4.75 9.06 -18.63
C SER A 174 -5.16 10.54 -18.81
N VAL A 175 -5.39 11.22 -17.70
CA VAL A 175 -5.73 12.65 -17.66
C VAL A 175 -4.51 13.49 -18.00
N ALA A 176 -3.34 13.15 -17.47
CA ALA A 176 -2.08 13.83 -17.79
C ALA A 176 -1.78 13.81 -19.29
N ARG A 177 -2.06 12.68 -19.95
CA ARG A 177 -1.93 12.52 -21.40
C ARG A 177 -2.97 13.34 -22.15
N GLN A 178 -4.22 13.35 -21.70
CA GLN A 178 -5.32 14.05 -22.37
C GLN A 178 -5.19 15.58 -22.27
N TYR A 179 -4.71 16.09 -21.14
CA TYR A 179 -4.64 17.53 -20.85
C TYR A 179 -3.21 18.09 -20.89
N GLY A 180 -2.23 17.28 -21.26
CA GLY A 180 -0.89 17.75 -21.64
C GLY A 180 0.04 18.16 -20.50
N PHE A 181 -0.25 17.79 -19.25
CA PHE A 181 0.60 18.14 -18.10
C PHE A 181 1.72 17.13 -17.79
N LEU A 182 1.90 16.09 -18.62
CA LEU A 182 3.06 15.19 -18.57
C LEU A 182 4.41 15.93 -18.68
N SER A 183 4.44 17.07 -19.37
CA SER A 183 5.64 17.91 -19.52
C SER A 183 6.09 18.61 -18.23
N SER A 184 5.27 18.57 -17.17
CA SER A 184 5.62 19.12 -15.86
C SER A 184 6.44 18.14 -15.00
N GLU A 185 6.64 16.90 -15.46
CA GLU A 185 7.51 15.94 -14.79
C GLU A 185 8.97 16.39 -14.88
N GLN A 186 9.62 16.51 -13.72
CA GLN A 186 11.04 16.83 -13.65
C GLN A 186 11.87 15.54 -13.67
N ASN A 187 13.04 15.61 -14.30
CA ASN A 187 13.97 14.50 -14.32
C ASN A 187 14.45 14.18 -12.90
N PRO A 188 14.45 12.90 -12.49
CA PRO A 188 14.96 12.51 -11.19
C PRO A 188 16.49 12.68 -11.14
N ILE A 189 17.02 12.96 -9.95
CA ILE A 189 18.46 13.20 -9.71
C ILE A 189 19.31 11.94 -10.01
N PHE A 190 18.70 10.77 -9.92
CA PHE A 190 19.29 9.47 -10.27
C PHE A 190 18.23 8.59 -10.94
N THR A 191 18.64 7.52 -11.63
CA THR A 191 17.72 6.52 -12.21
C THR A 191 18.15 5.10 -11.88
N LEU A 192 17.25 4.30 -11.31
CA LEU A 192 17.50 2.89 -10.95
C LEU A 192 16.64 1.95 -11.80
N LEU A 193 15.35 1.84 -11.49
CA LEU A 193 14.38 1.00 -12.21
C LEU A 193 13.12 1.82 -12.54
N PRO A 194 13.22 2.87 -13.39
CA PRO A 194 12.10 3.78 -13.63
C PRO A 194 10.90 3.03 -14.18
N HIS A 195 9.75 3.20 -13.53
CA HIS A 195 8.48 2.55 -13.90
C HIS A 195 8.61 1.04 -14.09
N TYR A 196 9.37 0.38 -13.21
CA TYR A 196 9.60 -1.08 -13.24
C TYR A 196 10.34 -1.58 -14.48
N LEU A 197 10.97 -0.68 -15.25
CA LEU A 197 11.79 -1.05 -16.39
C LEU A 197 13.21 -1.39 -15.95
N ILE A 198 13.69 -2.57 -16.34
CA ILE A 198 15.05 -3.02 -16.07
C ILE A 198 15.96 -2.63 -17.25
N PRO A 199 17.04 -1.85 -17.02
CA PRO A 199 18.01 -1.54 -18.05
C PRO A 199 18.54 -2.81 -18.73
N GLY A 200 18.45 -2.88 -20.06
CA GLY A 200 18.91 -4.01 -20.86
C GLY A 200 17.86 -5.08 -21.16
N VAL A 201 16.67 -5.05 -20.55
CA VAL A 201 15.56 -5.96 -20.87
C VAL A 201 14.61 -5.28 -21.86
N LYS A 202 14.53 -5.78 -23.09
CA LYS A 202 13.68 -5.20 -24.16
C LYS A 202 12.20 -5.57 -24.01
N ASP A 203 11.93 -6.74 -23.44
CA ASP A 203 10.56 -7.21 -23.20
C ASP A 203 10.00 -6.54 -21.93
N LYS A 204 9.01 -5.67 -22.11
CA LYS A 204 8.36 -4.94 -21.01
C LYS A 204 7.71 -5.88 -19.99
N THR A 205 7.07 -6.94 -20.45
CA THR A 205 6.39 -7.94 -19.59
C THR A 205 7.42 -8.62 -18.69
N LEU A 206 8.53 -9.05 -19.29
CA LEU A 206 9.62 -9.68 -18.54
C LEU A 206 10.28 -8.70 -17.56
N ALA A 207 10.52 -7.46 -17.98
CA ALA A 207 11.07 -6.42 -17.12
C ALA A 207 10.19 -6.18 -15.89
N THR A 208 8.88 -6.05 -16.07
CA THR A 208 7.91 -5.86 -14.97
C THR A 208 7.89 -7.04 -14.02
N ILE A 209 7.87 -8.29 -14.52
CA ILE A 209 7.91 -9.49 -13.66
C ILE A 209 9.19 -9.49 -12.82
N LEU A 210 10.34 -9.27 -13.44
CA LEU A 210 11.63 -9.29 -12.77
C LEU A 210 11.73 -8.15 -11.73
N ALA A 211 11.22 -6.96 -12.06
CA ALA A 211 11.17 -5.84 -11.13
C ALA A 211 10.25 -6.13 -9.94
N ALA A 212 9.08 -6.74 -10.17
CA ALA A 212 8.15 -7.14 -9.12
C ALA A 212 8.73 -8.22 -8.19
N ILE A 213 9.41 -9.23 -8.76
CA ILE A 213 10.13 -10.25 -7.98
C ILE A 213 11.24 -9.59 -7.14
N PHE A 214 12.06 -8.74 -7.77
CA PHE A 214 13.14 -8.04 -7.09
C PHE A 214 12.62 -7.19 -5.93
N GLY A 215 11.58 -6.38 -6.15
CA GLY A 215 10.95 -5.57 -5.11
C GLY A 215 10.41 -6.39 -3.95
N THR A 216 9.73 -7.50 -4.27
CA THR A 216 9.20 -8.43 -3.27
C THR A 216 10.33 -8.99 -2.40
N LEU A 217 11.45 -9.40 -3.01
CA LEU A 217 12.61 -9.93 -2.29
C LEU A 217 13.31 -8.86 -1.45
N VAL A 218 13.47 -7.64 -1.96
CA VAL A 218 14.06 -6.52 -1.22
C VAL A 218 13.26 -6.22 0.04
N VAL A 219 11.94 -6.10 -0.08
CA VAL A 219 11.05 -5.86 1.07
C VAL A 219 11.12 -7.03 2.06
N PHE A 220 11.08 -8.27 1.56
CA PHE A 220 11.16 -9.45 2.41
C PHE A 220 12.48 -9.53 3.21
N ILE A 221 13.61 -9.27 2.55
CA ILE A 221 14.93 -9.23 3.18
C ILE A 221 15.02 -8.09 4.20
N ALA A 222 14.51 -6.90 3.88
CA ALA A 222 14.50 -5.77 4.80
C ALA A 222 13.70 -6.10 6.06
N VAL A 223 12.52 -6.71 5.91
CA VAL A 223 11.68 -7.16 7.04
C VAL A 223 12.40 -8.22 7.88
N LEU A 224 13.04 -9.21 7.25
CA LEU A 224 13.83 -10.22 7.96
C LEU A 224 15.03 -9.62 8.71
N GLY A 225 15.73 -8.66 8.11
CA GLY A 225 16.86 -7.97 8.73
C GLY A 225 16.43 -7.20 9.98
N VAL A 226 15.31 -6.47 9.91
CA VAL A 226 14.73 -5.79 11.08
C VAL A 226 14.29 -6.78 12.14
N ALA A 227 13.63 -7.88 11.75
CA ALA A 227 13.19 -8.91 12.68
C ALA A 227 14.36 -9.60 13.40
N TYR A 228 15.44 -9.90 12.66
CA TYR A 228 16.67 -10.49 13.19
C TYR A 228 17.37 -9.54 14.18
N SER A 229 17.54 -8.26 13.80
CA SER A 229 18.18 -7.25 14.66
C SER A 229 17.44 -7.06 15.99
N ARG A 230 16.10 -7.01 15.96
CA ARG A 230 15.28 -6.91 17.18
C ARG A 230 15.38 -8.16 18.06
N HIS A 231 15.49 -9.34 17.46
CA HIS A 231 15.67 -10.58 18.22
C HIS A 231 17.04 -10.62 18.90
N HIS A 232 18.08 -10.14 18.21
CA HIS A 232 19.42 -10.08 18.77
C HIS A 232 19.50 -9.08 19.94
N GLN A 233 18.93 -7.88 19.78
CA GLN A 233 18.94 -6.85 20.83
C GLN A 233 18.23 -7.31 22.11
N LYS A 234 17.08 -8.00 21.96
CA LYS A 234 16.33 -8.56 23.09
C LYS A 234 17.08 -9.68 23.83
N ASN A 235 17.89 -10.46 23.13
CA ASN A 235 18.72 -11.48 23.76
C ASN A 235 19.90 -10.83 24.50
N SER A 236 20.55 -9.82 23.91
CA SER A 236 21.63 -9.08 24.56
C SER A 236 21.19 -8.32 25.82
N GLU A 237 19.97 -7.77 25.86
CA GLU A 237 19.40 -7.14 27.06
C GLU A 237 19.11 -8.14 28.19
N LYS A 238 18.75 -9.39 27.84
CA LYS A 238 18.53 -10.45 28.83
C LYS A 238 19.84 -10.92 29.43
N ASP A 239 20.88 -11.12 28.61
CA ASP A 239 22.20 -11.56 29.06
C ASP A 239 22.93 -10.49 29.92
N GLN A 240 22.46 -9.24 29.94
CA GLN A 240 22.97 -8.16 30.80
C GLN A 240 22.20 -8.01 32.13
N GLN A 241 21.06 -8.69 32.29
CA GLN A 241 20.23 -8.65 33.51
C GLN A 241 20.40 -9.90 34.40
N ASP A 242 21.09 -10.93 33.91
CA ASP A 242 21.49 -12.15 34.63
C ASP A 242 22.94 -12.06 35.13
#